data_AF-A0A353BZD8-F1
#
_entry.id   AF-A0A353BZD8-F1
#
_cell.length_a   1.000
_cell.length_b   1.000
_cell.length_c   1.000
_cell.angle_alpha   90.00
_cell.angle_beta   90.00
_cell.angle_gamma   90.00
#
_symmetry.space_group_name_H-M   'P 1'
#
loop_
_entity.id
_entity.type
_entity.pdbx_description
1 polymer ?
#
loop_
_entity_poly.entity_id
_entity_poly.type
_entity_poly.pdbx_seq_one_letter_code
_entity_poly.pdbx_strand_id
1 'polypeptide(L)' 'MALSMTGYGRGVFSTEEYSITIDLKSINHRYLELYFKIPKAYQFLEDKLRREIAGKISRGKVEIS' A
#
# COMPACT_ATOMS: atom_id res chain seq x y z
N MET A 1 -18.28 10.28 -17.75
CA MET A 1 -16.97 10.35 -17.06
C MET A 1 -16.95 9.28 -15.97
N ALA A 2 -16.13 8.24 -16.09
CA ALA A 2 -15.95 7.31 -15.00
C ALA A 2 -15.16 8.02 -13.89
N LEU A 3 -15.83 8.38 -12.80
CA LEU A 3 -15.17 8.73 -11.55
C LEU A 3 -14.48 7.45 -11.07
N SER A 4 -13.23 7.24 -11.48
CA SER A 4 -12.41 6.18 -10.92
C SER A 4 -12.31 6.46 -9.43
N MET A 5 -12.96 5.63 -8.61
CA MET A 5 -12.83 5.67 -7.15
C MET A 5 -11.40 5.24 -6.81
N THR A 6 -10.45 6.16 -6.97
CA THR A 6 -9.06 5.98 -6.60
C THR A 6 -8.81 6.65 -5.28
N GLY A 7 -8.53 5.87 -4.24
CA GLY A 7 -8.09 6.41 -2.96
C GLY A 7 -6.59 6.58 -2.97
N TYR A 8 -6.09 7.78 -2.68
CA TYR A 8 -4.66 8.00 -2.45
C TYR A 8 -4.43 8.24 -0.96
N GLY A 9 -3.41 7.59 -0.42
CA GLY A 9 -2.92 7.81 0.94
C GLY A 9 -1.41 7.90 0.93
N ARG A 10 -0.85 8.79 1.74
CA ARG A 10 0.59 8.89 1.94
C ARG A 10 0.90 8.85 3.43
N GLY A 11 1.80 7.97 3.82
CA GLY A 11 2.37 7.91 5.16
C GLY A 11 3.83 8.32 5.09
N VAL A 12 4.24 9.26 5.92
CA VAL A 12 5.66 9.61 6.08
C VAL A 12 6.03 9.32 7.52
N PHE A 13 7.09 8.54 7.70
CA PHE A 13 7.66 8.21 8.99
C PHE A 13 9.12 8.63 9.00
N SER A 14 9.46 9.65 9.78
CA SER A 14 10.80 10.20 9.89
C SER A 14 11.33 10.06 11.30
N THR A 15 12.59 9.64 11.42
CA THR A 15 13.41 9.62 12.63
C THR A 15 14.68 10.43 12.38
N GLU A 16 15.53 10.62 13.39
CA GLU A 16 16.78 11.37 13.25
C GLU A 16 17.78 10.74 12.26
N GLU A 17 17.70 9.43 12.03
CA GLU A 17 18.64 8.69 11.17
C GLU A 17 18.05 8.25 9.83
N TYR A 18 16.71 8.19 9.71
CA TYR A 18 16.06 7.73 8.48
C TYR A 18 14.66 8.31 8.29
N SER A 19 14.29 8.49 7.03
CA SER A 19 12.94 8.87 6.61
C SER A 19 12.38 7.84 5.64
N ILE A 20 11.20 7.32 5.96
CA ILE A 20 10.47 6.32 5.19
C ILE A 20 9.20 7.00 4.70
N THR A 21 9.01 7.04 3.39
CA THR A 21 7.74 7.46 2.78
C THR A 21 7.08 6.23 2.19
N ILE A 22 5.78 6.10 2.43
CA ILE A 22 4.93 5.04 1.90
C ILE A 22 3.77 5.71 1.17
N ASP A 23 3.66 5.44 -0.13
CA ASP A 23 2.55 5.89 -0.95
C ASP A 23 1.62 4.72 -1.24
N LEU A 24 0.34 4.90 -0.90
CA LEU A 24 -0.76 3.96 -1.07
C LEU A 24 -1.69 4.48 -2.16
N LYS A 25 -1.78 3.78 -3.28
CA LYS A 25 -2.71 4.08 -4.38
C LYS A 25 -3.70 2.95 -4.51
N SER A 26 -4.96 3.20 -4.21
CA SER A 26 -6.06 2.27 -4.41
C SER A 26 -6.80 2.61 -5.69
N ILE A 27 -7.20 1.61 -6.46
CA ILE A 27 -8.10 1.73 -7.59
C ILE A 27 -9.30 0.81 -7.40
N ASN A 28 -10.44 1.18 -7.99
CA ASN A 28 -11.64 0.36 -7.98
C ASN A 28 -11.39 -0.94 -8.74
N HIS A 29 -11.26 -2.05 -8.00
CA HIS A 29 -11.06 -3.38 -8.55
C HIS A 29 -11.98 -4.36 -7.83
N ARG A 30 -12.47 -5.37 -8.57
CA ARG A 30 -13.44 -6.35 -8.04
C ARG A 30 -12.83 -7.21 -6.93
N TYR A 31 -11.54 -7.48 -7.01
CA TYR A 31 -10.79 -8.32 -6.06
C TYR A 31 -9.74 -7.49 -5.33
N LEU A 32 -9.40 -7.90 -4.11
CA LEU A 32 -8.27 -7.32 -3.37
C LEU A 32 -6.96 -7.75 -4.03
N GLU A 33 -6.27 -6.82 -4.67
CA GLU A 33 -4.92 -7.03 -5.17
C GLU A 33 -3.98 -6.08 -4.43
N LEU A 34 -2.94 -6.62 -3.78
CA LEU A 34 -1.95 -5.83 -3.06
C LEU A 34 -0.63 -5.93 -3.82
N TYR A 35 -0.08 -4.79 -4.22
CA TYR A 35 1.17 -4.70 -4.95
C TYR A 35 2.18 -3.93 -4.09
N PHE A 36 3.23 -4.59 -3.65
CA PHE A 36 4.26 -3.99 -2.80
C PHE A 36 5.53 -3.75 -3.63
N LYS A 37 5.95 -2.50 -3.73
CA LYS A 37 7.18 -2.09 -4.40
C LYS A 37 8.25 -1.77 -3.36
N ILE A 38 8.69 -2.80 -2.64
CA ILE A 38 9.62 -2.66 -1.52
C ILE A 38 11.03 -3.09 -1.96
N PRO A 39 12.11 -2.40 -1.54
CA PRO A 39 13.47 -2.85 -1.78
C PRO A 39 13.72 -4.24 -1.17
N LYS A 40 14.52 -5.10 -1.81
CA LYS A 40 14.79 -6.48 -1.35
C LYS A 40 15.22 -6.59 0.12
N ALA A 41 15.93 -5.57 0.65
CA ALA A 41 16.34 -5.52 2.06
C ALA A 41 15.15 -5.55 3.04
N TYR A 42 13.98 -5.05 2.63
CA TYR A 42 12.78 -4.92 3.45
C TYR A 42 11.65 -5.84 3.02
N GLN A 43 11.93 -6.81 2.15
CA GLN A 43 10.93 -7.73 1.60
C GLN A 43 10.24 -8.58 2.69
N PHE A 44 10.92 -8.79 3.83
CA PHE A 44 10.34 -9.45 5.01
C PHE A 44 9.13 -8.71 5.61
N LEU A 45 9.00 -7.39 5.38
CA LEU A 45 7.85 -6.59 5.82
C LEU A 45 6.63 -6.79 4.93
N GLU A 46 6.81 -7.28 3.70
CA GLU A 46 5.73 -7.45 2.73
C GLU A 46 4.63 -8.37 3.26
N ASP A 47 4.98 -9.54 3.81
CA ASP A 47 3.99 -10.49 4.33
C ASP A 47 3.19 -9.90 5.50
N LYS A 48 3.88 -9.16 6.37
CA LYS A 48 3.25 -8.49 7.52
C LYS A 48 2.28 -7.41 7.07
N LEU A 49 2.70 -6.55 6.14
CA LEU A 49 1.85 -5.50 5.57
C LEU A 49 0.65 -6.09 4.82
N ARG A 50 0.87 -7.18 4.07
CA ARG A 50 -0.18 -7.89 3.35
C ARG A 50 -1.28 -8.39 4.28
N ARG A 51 -0.92 -9.01 5.40
CA ARG A 51 -1.90 -9.49 6.40
C ARG A 51 -2.67 -8.32 7.03
N GLU A 52 -1.98 -7.26 7.43
CA GLU A 52 -2.60 -6.07 8.01
C GLU A 52 -3.59 -5.39 7.05
N ILE A 53 -3.20 -5.23 5.78
CA ILE A 53 -4.04 -4.59 4.77
C ILE A 53 -5.21 -5.50 4.38
N ALA A 54 -4.97 -6.80 4.19
CA ALA A 54 -6.04 -7.76 3.88
C ALA A 54 -7.08 -7.87 5.00
N GLY A 55 -6.69 -7.62 6.26
CA GLY A 55 -7.61 -7.51 7.38
C GLY A 55 -8.49 -6.25 7.36
N LYS A 56 -8.03 -5.16 6.72
CA LYS A 56 -8.74 -3.86 6.69
C LYS A 56 -9.48 -3.59 5.38
N ILE A 57 -8.99 -4.12 4.26
CA ILE A 57 -9.52 -3.86 2.92
C ILE A 57 -9.92 -5.19 2.30
N SER A 58 -11.19 -5.34 1.93
CA SER A 58 -11.71 -6.58 1.33
C SER A 58 -11.80 -6.53 -0.21
N ARG A 59 -11.69 -5.34 -0.82
CA ARG A 59 -11.80 -5.14 -2.27
C ARG A 59 -11.02 -3.92 -2.74
N GLY A 60 -10.51 -3.97 -3.97
CA GLY A 60 -9.73 -2.90 -4.58
C GLY A 60 -8.28 -3.32 -4.83
N LYS A 61 -7.66 -2.71 -5.83
CA LYS A 61 -6.24 -2.93 -6.11
C LYS A 61 -5.46 -1.81 -5.45
N VAL A 62 -4.60 -2.15 -4.50
CA VAL A 62 -3.78 -1.22 -3.73
C VAL A 62 -2.32 -1.42 -4.12
N GLU A 63 -1.71 -0.37 -4.61
CA GLU A 63 -0.28 -0.28 -4.88
C GLU A 63 0.41 0.48 -3.73
N ILE A 64 1.46 -0.12 -3.18
CA ILE A 64 2.25 0.39 -2.07
C ILE A 64 3.68 0.60 -2.58
N SER A 65 4.17 1.84 -2.58
CA SER A 65 5.51 2.20 -3.09
C SER A 65 6.29 3.13 -2.17
#